data_AF-A0A149V0H0-F1
#
_entry.id   AF-A0A149V0H0-F1
#
_cell.length_a   1.000
_cell.length_b   1.000
_cell.length_c   1.000
_cell.angle_alpha   90.00
_cell.angle_beta   90.00
_cell.angle_gamma   90.00
#
_symmetry.space_group_name_H-M   'P 1'
#
loop_
_entity.id
_entity.type
_entity.pdbx_description
1 polymer ?
#
loop_
_entity_poly.entity_id
_entity_poly.type
_entity_poly.pdbx_seq_one_letter_code
_entity_poly.pdbx_strand_id
1 'polypeptide(L)'
;MSYIVKVFALPEKSDPIAEKIGAQIWLASCYLHDAKTLLEARSRNAVNQLFYAVEALLIATMTAEGLHINRHQHHQLGAILDTMPDENPWKPEFRPLEVLTGYATTYRYATPGGRIPKAPPQADVEGWLTATSRLLETAKMHFDVTVDTGEYNSMAGVIDPPR
;
A
#
# COMPACT_ATOMS: atom_id res chain seq x y z
N MET A 1 26.77 -52.16 5.31
CA MET A 1 26.17 -51.10 4.48
C MET A 1 24.93 -50.59 5.22
N SER A 2 25.02 -49.44 5.90
CA SER A 2 23.87 -48.83 6.59
C SER A 2 23.37 -47.67 5.73
N TYR A 3 22.12 -47.72 5.28
CA TYR A 3 21.50 -46.63 4.53
C TYR A 3 20.97 -45.59 5.51
N ILE A 4 21.60 -44.41 5.54
CA ILE A 4 21.08 -43.24 6.25
C ILE A 4 19.93 -42.69 5.41
N VAL A 5 18.71 -42.80 5.92
CA VAL A 5 17.54 -42.10 5.40
C VAL A 5 17.71 -40.62 5.76
N LYS A 6 18.03 -39.76 4.78
CA LYS A 6 17.92 -38.32 4.95
C LYS A 6 16.43 -37.98 5.04
N VAL A 7 15.96 -37.68 6.25
CA VAL A 7 14.67 -37.03 6.45
C VAL A 7 14.83 -35.61 5.93
N PHE A 8 14.28 -35.33 4.75
CA PHE A 8 14.10 -33.96 4.28
C PHE A 8 13.02 -33.33 5.15
N ALA A 9 13.38 -32.37 6.00
CA ALA A 9 12.41 -31.51 6.64
C ALA A 9 11.59 -30.83 5.54
N LEU A 10 10.27 -30.95 5.59
CA LEU A 10 9.40 -30.10 4.78
C LEU A 10 9.72 -28.65 5.16
N PRO A 11 9.86 -27.73 4.18
CA PRO A 11 10.10 -26.33 4.49
C PRO A 11 9.00 -25.84 5.45
N GLU A 12 9.42 -25.13 6.49
CA GLU A 12 8.50 -24.51 7.45
C GLU A 12 7.49 -23.67 6.67
N LYS A 13 6.20 -23.85 6.94
CA LYS A 13 5.15 -23.12 6.24
C LYS A 13 5.34 -21.64 6.55
N SER A 14 5.54 -20.83 5.52
CA SER A 14 5.68 -19.38 5.62
C SER A 14 4.49 -18.76 6.37
N ASP A 15 4.77 -17.73 7.16
CA ASP A 15 3.74 -17.01 7.90
C ASP A 15 2.86 -16.21 6.91
N PRO A 16 1.56 -16.52 6.79
CA PRO A 16 0.66 -15.85 5.85
C PRO A 16 0.47 -14.36 6.16
N ILE A 17 0.69 -13.92 7.40
CA ILE A 17 0.63 -12.51 7.78
C ILE A 17 1.87 -11.79 7.21
N ALA A 18 3.05 -12.36 7.41
CA ALA A 18 4.30 -11.83 6.88
C ALA A 18 4.30 -11.76 5.35
N GLU A 19 3.78 -12.79 4.68
CA GLU A 19 3.61 -12.82 3.22
C GLU A 19 2.71 -11.68 2.75
N LYS A 20 1.56 -11.50 3.43
CA LYS A 20 0.60 -10.48 3.04
C LYS A 20 1.14 -9.08 3.26
N ILE A 21 1.78 -8.81 4.40
CA ILE A 21 2.40 -7.50 4.67
C ILE A 21 3.49 -7.21 3.63
N GLY A 22 4.41 -8.15 3.41
CA GLY A 22 5.49 -7.99 2.44
C GLY A 22 4.99 -7.78 1.01
N ALA A 23 4.00 -8.56 0.56
CA ALA A 23 3.39 -8.39 -0.77
C ALA A 23 2.72 -7.01 -0.94
N GLN A 24 2.07 -6.48 0.10
CA GLN A 24 1.45 -5.17 0.04
C GLN A 24 2.49 -4.03 0.02
N ILE A 25 3.60 -4.16 0.74
CA ILE A 25 4.71 -3.19 0.69
C ILE A 25 5.40 -3.22 -0.67
N TRP A 26 5.55 -4.41 -1.28
CA TRP A 26 6.02 -4.56 -2.65
C TRP A 26 5.08 -3.83 -3.63
N LEU A 27 3.77 -4.07 -3.56
CA LEU A 27 2.78 -3.39 -4.40
C LEU A 27 2.81 -1.87 -4.21
N ALA A 28 2.88 -1.40 -2.96
CA ALA A 28 2.98 0.01 -2.66
C ALA A 28 4.22 0.66 -3.31
N SER A 29 5.35 -0.05 -3.32
CA SER A 29 6.58 0.41 -3.97
C SER A 29 6.41 0.53 -5.49
N CYS A 30 5.80 -0.47 -6.13
CA CYS A 30 5.51 -0.44 -7.57
C CYS A 30 4.56 0.71 -7.93
N TYR A 31 3.44 0.85 -7.20
CA TYR A 31 2.46 1.90 -7.46
C TYR A 31 3.03 3.30 -7.24
N LEU A 32 3.87 3.49 -6.22
CA LEU A 32 4.53 4.77 -5.97
C LEU A 32 5.54 5.11 -7.08
N HIS A 33 6.29 4.11 -7.57
CA HIS A 33 7.17 4.28 -8.72
C HIS A 33 6.38 4.72 -9.96
N ASP A 34 5.29 4.01 -10.29
CA ASP A 34 4.43 4.34 -11.42
C ASP A 34 3.79 5.72 -11.28
N ALA A 35 3.34 6.08 -10.07
CA ALA A 35 2.79 7.41 -9.78
C ALA A 35 3.81 8.51 -10.09
N LYS A 36 5.08 8.31 -9.70
CA LYS A 36 6.17 9.25 -9.98
C LYS A 36 6.41 9.39 -11.48
N THR A 37 6.56 8.27 -12.20
CA THR A 37 6.78 8.28 -13.65
C THR A 37 5.63 8.96 -14.39
N LEU A 38 4.38 8.69 -14.00
CA LEU A 38 3.21 9.31 -14.60
C LEU A 38 3.12 10.81 -14.30
N LEU A 39 3.54 11.24 -13.10
CA LEU A 39 3.56 12.64 -12.71
C LEU A 39 4.57 13.44 -13.55
N GLU A 40 5.78 12.90 -13.74
CA GLU A 40 6.82 13.48 -14.60
C GLU A 40 6.33 13.60 -16.06
N ALA A 41 5.58 12.61 -16.53
CA ALA A 41 4.92 12.63 -17.84
C ALA A 41 3.66 13.53 -17.91
N ARG A 42 3.32 14.25 -16.83
CA ARG A 42 2.11 15.08 -16.69
C ARG A 42 0.81 14.32 -16.97
N SER A 43 0.79 13.03 -16.68
CA SER A 43 -0.38 12.19 -16.85
C SER A 43 -1.40 12.43 -15.73
N ARG A 44 -2.67 12.60 -16.10
CA ARG A 44 -3.78 12.67 -15.14
C ARG A 44 -3.95 11.41 -14.28
N ASN A 45 -3.32 10.30 -14.68
CA ASN A 45 -3.45 9.00 -14.02
C ASN A 45 -2.44 8.82 -12.87
N ALA A 46 -1.49 9.74 -12.67
CA ALA A 46 -0.51 9.65 -11.58
C ALA A 46 -1.19 9.51 -10.20
N VAL A 47 -2.25 10.29 -9.97
CA VAL A 47 -3.02 10.27 -8.70
C VAL A 47 -3.73 8.93 -8.46
N ASN A 48 -4.08 8.19 -9.51
CA ASN A 48 -4.70 6.87 -9.36
C ASN A 48 -3.69 5.85 -8.86
N GLN A 49 -2.46 5.88 -9.37
CA GLN A 49 -1.41 5.00 -8.88
C GLN A 49 -1.01 5.38 -7.45
N LEU A 50 -0.95 6.67 -7.16
CA LEU A 50 -0.68 7.15 -5.81
C LEU A 50 -1.72 6.65 -4.80
N PHE A 51 -2.99 6.66 -5.17
CA PHE A 51 -4.05 6.06 -4.37
C PHE A 51 -3.77 4.57 -4.07
N TYR A 52 -3.43 3.76 -5.08
CA TYR A 52 -3.20 2.33 -4.86
C TYR A 52 -1.96 2.07 -4.01
N ALA A 53 -0.94 2.94 -4.09
CA ALA A 53 0.20 2.89 -3.18
C ALA A 53 -0.24 3.08 -1.72
N VAL A 54 -1.10 4.08 -1.46
CA VAL A 54 -1.63 4.35 -0.12
C VAL A 54 -2.56 3.23 0.37
N GLU A 55 -3.42 2.71 -0.49
CA GLU A 55 -4.32 1.60 -0.15
C GLU A 55 -3.52 0.34 0.21
N ALA A 56 -2.48 0.00 -0.56
CA ALA A 56 -1.61 -1.14 -0.26
C ALA A 56 -0.90 -0.97 1.10
N LEU A 57 -0.37 0.22 1.39
CA LEU A 57 0.21 0.52 2.71
C LEU A 57 -0.81 0.37 3.84
N LEU A 58 -2.03 0.88 3.67
CA LEU A 58 -3.10 0.68 4.66
C LEU A 58 -3.44 -0.78 4.85
N ILE A 59 -3.52 -1.59 3.79
CA ILE A 59 -3.78 -3.03 3.91
C ILE A 59 -2.65 -3.71 4.69
N ALA A 60 -1.39 -3.33 4.47
CA ALA A 60 -0.25 -3.85 5.25
C ALA A 60 -0.40 -3.50 6.74
N THR A 61 -0.65 -2.23 7.06
CA THR A 61 -0.84 -1.76 8.43
C THR A 61 -2.03 -2.44 9.11
N MET A 62 -3.19 -2.52 8.46
CA MET A 62 -4.38 -3.16 9.02
C MET A 62 -4.18 -4.67 9.21
N THR A 63 -3.40 -5.31 8.33
CA THR A 63 -3.02 -6.72 8.48
C THR A 63 -2.17 -6.93 9.73
N ALA A 64 -1.21 -6.04 10.00
CA ALA A 64 -0.40 -6.07 11.23
C ALA A 64 -1.25 -5.81 12.50
N GLU A 65 -2.29 -4.96 12.40
CA GLU A 65 -3.26 -4.75 13.48
C GLU A 65 -4.22 -5.94 13.70
N GLY A 66 -4.12 -6.99 12.88
CA GLY A 66 -5.05 -8.12 12.92
C GLY A 66 -6.46 -7.77 12.44
N LEU A 67 -6.62 -6.65 11.71
CA LEU A 67 -7.89 -6.13 11.23
C LEU A 67 -8.11 -6.50 9.76
N HIS A 68 -9.29 -7.04 9.47
CA HIS A 68 -9.70 -7.35 8.11
C HIS A 68 -10.46 -6.18 7.49
N ILE A 69 -9.97 -5.69 6.35
CA ILE A 69 -10.70 -4.70 5.54
C ILE A 69 -11.83 -5.42 4.81
N ASN A 70 -13.07 -5.02 5.07
CA ASN A 70 -14.22 -5.60 4.40
C ASN A 70 -14.22 -5.22 2.91
N ARG A 71 -14.66 -6.13 2.03
CA ARG A 71 -14.84 -5.87 0.59
C ARG A 71 -15.54 -4.54 0.29
N HIS A 72 -16.52 -4.14 1.09
CA HIS A 72 -17.26 -2.87 0.91
C HIS A 72 -16.45 -1.62 1.27
N GLN A 73 -15.40 -1.75 2.08
CA GLN A 73 -14.46 -0.69 2.42
C GLN A 73 -13.31 -0.59 1.41
N HIS A 74 -13.17 -1.56 0.49
CA HIS A 74 -12.18 -1.44 -0.57
C HIS A 74 -12.41 -0.13 -1.31
N HIS A 75 -11.30 0.53 -1.52
CA HIS A 75 -11.19 1.83 -2.12
C HIS A 75 -11.84 2.99 -1.37
N GLN A 76 -12.10 2.84 -0.08
CA GLN A 76 -12.62 3.89 0.79
C GLN A 76 -11.64 4.13 1.94
N LEU A 77 -10.59 4.92 1.69
CA LEU A 77 -9.48 5.10 2.65
C LEU A 77 -9.99 5.60 4.01
N GLY A 78 -10.90 6.57 4.03
CA GLY A 78 -11.49 7.10 5.27
C GLY A 78 -12.25 6.03 6.07
N ALA A 79 -13.04 5.19 5.40
CA ALA A 79 -13.78 4.11 6.06
C ALA A 79 -12.85 3.01 6.61
N ILE A 80 -11.68 2.80 6.00
CA ILE A 80 -10.64 1.92 6.54
C ILE A 80 -10.01 2.57 7.77
N LEU A 81 -9.62 3.84 7.67
CA LEU A 81 -8.97 4.60 8.74
C LEU A 81 -9.86 4.75 9.97
N ASP A 82 -11.17 4.87 9.81
CA ASP A 82 -12.12 4.92 10.93
C ASP A 82 -12.12 3.63 11.77
N THR A 83 -11.66 2.51 11.21
CA THR A 83 -11.51 1.24 11.93
C THR A 83 -10.10 0.99 12.49
N MET A 84 -9.11 1.80 12.11
CA MET A 84 -7.75 1.69 12.64
C MET A 84 -7.71 2.16 14.11
N PRO A 85 -6.97 1.49 15.01
CA PRO A 85 -6.81 1.95 16.39
C PRO A 85 -6.23 3.37 16.46
N ASP A 86 -6.70 4.18 17.42
CA ASP A 86 -6.22 5.57 17.58
C ASP A 86 -4.78 5.62 18.11
N GLU A 87 -4.33 4.56 18.77
CA GLU A 87 -2.96 4.39 19.26
C GLU A 87 -1.96 4.12 18.13
N ASN A 88 -2.43 3.79 16.92
CA ASN A 88 -1.53 3.58 15.79
C ASN A 88 -0.94 4.92 15.32
N PRO A 89 0.39 5.11 15.41
CA PRO A 89 1.01 6.41 15.13
C PRO A 89 0.94 6.81 13.65
N TRP A 90 0.67 5.88 12.74
CA TRP A 90 0.57 6.18 11.30
C TRP A 90 -0.84 6.61 10.89
N LYS A 91 -1.86 6.35 11.72
CA LYS A 91 -3.24 6.81 11.46
C LYS A 91 -3.31 8.31 11.10
N PRO A 92 -2.76 9.26 11.88
CA PRO A 92 -2.78 10.67 11.53
C PRO A 92 -2.00 11.00 10.25
N GLU A 93 -0.97 10.23 9.89
CA GLU A 93 -0.18 10.43 8.67
C GLU A 93 -0.95 9.99 7.41
N PHE A 94 -1.84 8.99 7.54
CA PHE A 94 -2.73 8.56 6.46
C PHE A 94 -3.93 9.50 6.26
N ARG A 95 -4.44 10.17 7.30
CA ARG A 95 -5.65 11.01 7.23
C ARG A 95 -5.60 12.06 6.10
N PRO A 96 -4.50 12.82 5.89
CA PRO A 96 -4.43 13.78 4.78
C PRO A 96 -4.55 13.14 3.38
N LEU A 97 -4.27 11.85 3.24
CA LEU A 97 -4.27 11.12 1.99
C LEU A 97 -5.67 10.58 1.62
N GLU A 98 -6.67 10.69 2.50
CA GLU A 98 -8.03 10.20 2.24
C GLU A 98 -8.69 10.82 1.00
N VAL A 99 -8.30 12.06 0.67
CA VAL A 99 -8.72 12.78 -0.53
C VAL A 99 -8.47 11.98 -1.82
N LEU A 100 -7.47 11.09 -1.81
CA LEU A 100 -7.13 10.21 -2.93
C LEU A 100 -8.28 9.26 -3.33
N THR A 101 -9.20 8.94 -2.41
CA THR A 101 -10.38 8.09 -2.64
C THR A 101 -11.22 8.56 -3.82
N GLY A 102 -11.40 9.88 -3.96
CA GLY A 102 -12.17 10.45 -5.06
C GLY A 102 -11.54 10.14 -6.42
N TYR A 103 -10.22 10.08 -6.48
CA TYR A 103 -9.49 9.87 -7.73
C TYR A 103 -9.53 8.43 -8.21
N ALA A 104 -9.59 7.47 -7.29
CA ALA A 104 -9.74 6.05 -7.60
C ALA A 104 -11.14 5.62 -8.00
N THR A 105 -12.17 6.41 -7.70
CA THR A 105 -13.57 6.03 -7.93
C THR A 105 -14.22 6.95 -8.96
N THR A 106 -14.31 8.24 -8.65
CA THR A 106 -15.11 9.23 -9.38
C THR A 106 -14.35 9.85 -10.55
N TYR A 107 -13.08 10.22 -10.40
CA TYR A 107 -12.37 11.03 -11.42
C TYR A 107 -11.91 10.24 -12.65
N ARG A 108 -12.02 8.91 -12.62
CA ARG A 108 -11.64 8.02 -13.73
C ARG A 108 -12.57 8.16 -14.93
N TYR A 109 -13.84 8.45 -14.69
CA TYR A 109 -14.88 8.46 -15.72
C TYR A 109 -15.20 9.88 -16.18
N ALA A 110 -15.71 10.00 -17.40
CA ALA A 110 -16.41 11.21 -17.79
C ALA A 110 -17.62 11.40 -16.88
N THR A 111 -17.92 12.66 -16.56
CA THR A 111 -19.17 13.03 -15.88
C THR A 111 -20.38 12.58 -16.73
N PRO A 112 -21.59 12.49 -16.14
CA PRO A 112 -22.81 12.19 -16.92
C PRO A 112 -23.04 13.14 -18.11
N GLY A 113 -22.55 14.38 -18.03
CA GLY A 113 -22.58 15.36 -19.12
C GLY A 113 -21.40 15.28 -20.11
N GLY A 114 -20.60 14.22 -20.07
CA GLY A 114 -19.49 13.96 -21.01
C GLY A 114 -18.19 14.72 -20.72
N ARG A 115 -18.14 15.58 -19.69
CA ARG A 115 -16.92 16.32 -19.32
C ARG A 115 -15.93 15.41 -18.61
N ILE A 116 -14.64 15.57 -18.90
CA ILE A 116 -13.56 14.88 -18.18
C ILE A 116 -13.19 15.68 -16.92
N PRO A 117 -13.21 15.09 -15.71
CA PRO A 117 -12.73 15.74 -14.50
C PRO A 117 -11.27 16.17 -14.63
N LYS A 118 -10.98 17.42 -14.23
CA LYS A 118 -9.60 17.94 -14.24
C LYS A 118 -8.76 17.15 -13.25
N ALA A 119 -7.49 16.93 -13.63
CA ALA A 119 -6.49 16.44 -12.70
C ALA A 119 -6.30 17.46 -11.56
N PRO A 120 -5.92 17.00 -10.36
CA PRO A 120 -5.51 17.90 -9.29
C PRO A 120 -4.30 18.76 -9.71
N PRO A 121 -4.09 19.92 -9.07
CA PRO A 121 -2.86 20.69 -9.22
C PRO A 121 -1.61 19.83 -9.01
N GLN A 122 -0.58 20.06 -9.82
CA GLN A 122 0.65 19.27 -9.75
C GLN A 122 1.30 19.32 -8.37
N ALA A 123 1.32 20.50 -7.73
CA ALA A 123 1.88 20.68 -6.39
C ALA A 123 1.16 19.84 -5.32
N ASP A 124 -0.16 19.64 -5.45
CA ASP A 124 -0.92 18.81 -4.52
C ASP A 124 -0.50 17.34 -4.66
N VAL A 125 -0.35 16.86 -5.90
CA VAL A 125 0.11 15.49 -6.18
C VAL A 125 1.54 15.28 -5.69
N GLU A 126 2.44 16.24 -5.88
CA GLU A 126 3.82 16.20 -5.37
C GLU A 126 3.84 16.13 -3.83
N GLY A 127 2.94 16.86 -3.16
CA GLY A 127 2.76 16.81 -1.71
C GLY A 127 2.32 15.43 -1.23
N TRP A 128 1.27 14.87 -1.83
CA TRP A 128 0.78 13.52 -1.50
C TRP A 128 1.81 12.43 -1.82
N LEU A 129 2.56 12.58 -2.93
CA LEU A 129 3.64 11.67 -3.31
C LEU A 129 4.74 11.69 -2.25
N THR A 130 5.15 12.87 -1.80
CA THR A 130 6.16 13.04 -0.74
C THR A 130 5.71 12.38 0.57
N ALA A 131 4.46 12.61 0.99
CA ALA A 131 3.89 11.99 2.19
C ALA A 131 3.85 10.46 2.08
N THR A 132 3.40 9.93 0.94
CA THR A 132 3.33 8.49 0.68
C THR A 132 4.71 7.86 0.61
N SER A 133 5.70 8.53 0.01
CA SER A 133 7.11 8.06 0.01
C SER A 133 7.66 7.94 1.42
N ARG A 134 7.40 8.91 2.30
CA ARG A 134 7.85 8.86 3.69
C ARG A 134 7.21 7.68 4.43
N LEU A 135 5.89 7.52 4.31
CA LEU A 135 5.16 6.40 4.90
C LEU A 135 5.66 5.04 4.40
N LEU A 136 5.91 4.90 3.10
CA LEU A 136 6.45 3.66 2.53
C LEU A 136 7.81 3.30 3.11
N GLU A 137 8.74 4.26 3.20
CA GLU A 137 10.07 4.00 3.76
C GLU A 137 9.98 3.69 5.27
N THR A 138 9.12 4.39 6.02
CA THR A 138 8.82 4.03 7.41
C THR A 138 8.28 2.61 7.52
N ALA A 139 7.35 2.21 6.65
CA ALA A 139 6.78 0.86 6.65
C ALA A 139 7.80 -0.22 6.30
N LYS A 140 8.65 0.00 5.29
CA LYS A 140 9.75 -0.93 4.94
C LYS A 140 10.70 -1.14 6.10
N MET A 141 11.10 -0.07 6.79
CA MET A 141 11.97 -0.17 7.95
C MET A 141 11.30 -0.90 9.12
N HIS A 142 10.04 -0.56 9.42
CA HIS A 142 9.30 -1.14 10.54
C HIS A 142 9.04 -2.64 10.35
N PHE A 143 8.57 -3.03 9.16
CA PHE A 143 8.22 -4.42 8.85
C PHE A 143 9.43 -5.25 8.36
N ASP A 144 10.63 -4.67 8.33
CA ASP A 144 11.86 -5.28 7.81
C ASP A 144 11.65 -5.87 6.41
N VAL A 145 11.22 -5.02 5.47
CA VAL A 145 10.95 -5.40 4.08
C VAL A 145 11.95 -4.74 3.15
N THR A 146 12.75 -5.57 2.48
CA THR A 146 13.53 -5.16 1.31
C THR A 146 12.72 -5.45 0.05
N VAL A 147 12.56 -4.44 -0.80
CA VAL A 147 11.84 -4.56 -2.07
C VAL A 147 12.84 -4.55 -3.22
N ASP A 148 12.88 -5.65 -3.96
CA ASP A 148 13.42 -5.68 -5.32
C ASP A 148 12.24 -5.72 -6.31
N THR A 149 12.11 -4.68 -7.12
CA THR A 149 11.04 -4.61 -8.13
C THR A 149 11.30 -5.53 -9.34
N GLY A 150 12.50 -6.11 -9.47
CA GLY A 150 12.81 -7.17 -10.43
C GLY A 150 12.31 -8.55 -10.01
N GLU A 151 11.97 -8.73 -8.74
CA GLU A 151 11.34 -9.94 -8.20
C GLU A 151 9.86 -9.71 -7.91
N TYR A 152 9.10 -10.80 -7.72
CA TYR A 152 7.69 -10.73 -7.38
C TYR A 152 7.49 -11.04 -5.89
N ASN A 153 6.69 -10.20 -5.23
CA ASN A 153 6.47 -10.19 -3.79
C ASN A 153 7.71 -9.82 -2.95
N SER A 154 7.47 -9.62 -1.66
CA SER A 154 8.48 -9.53 -0.62
C SER A 154 7.95 -10.20 0.64
N MET A 155 8.82 -10.47 1.60
CA MET A 155 8.45 -11.03 2.90
C MET A 155 8.72 -9.99 3.98
N ALA A 156 7.83 -9.91 4.97
CA ALA A 156 8.08 -9.11 6.17
C ALA A 156 8.88 -9.90 7.22
N GLY A 157 9.94 -9.30 7.76
CA GLY A 157 10.67 -9.84 8.90
C GLY A 157 10.00 -9.53 10.25
N VAL A 158 9.20 -8.46 10.31
CA VAL A 158 8.41 -8.04 11.47
C VAL A 158 6.94 -7.96 11.07
N ILE A 159 6.05 -8.46 11.93
CA ILE A 159 4.59 -8.44 11.70
C ILE A 159 3.83 -7.63 12.74
N ASP A 160 4.50 -7.18 13.81
CA ASP A 160 3.89 -6.39 14.86
C ASP A 160 3.41 -5.05 14.29
N PRO A 161 2.25 -4.55 14.72
CA PRO A 161 1.77 -3.26 14.27
C PRO A 161 2.65 -2.12 14.80
N PRO A 162 2.70 -0.96 14.13
CA PRO A 162 3.48 0.18 14.57
C PRO A 162 2.94 0.73 15.90
N ARG A 163 3.86 1.10 16.80
CA ARG A 163 3.59 1.61 18.15
C ARG A 163 4.58 2.71 18.49
#